data_AF-A0A1M5Q9D2-F1
#
_entry.id   AF-A0A1M5Q9D2-F1
#
_cell.length_a   1.000
_cell.length_b   1.000
_cell.length_c   1.000
_cell.angle_alpha   90.00
_cell.angle_beta   90.00
_cell.angle_gamma   90.00
#
_symmetry.space_group_name_H-M   'P 1'
#
loop_
_entity.id
_entity.type
_entity.pdbx_description
1 polymer ?
#
loop_
_entity_poly.entity_id
_entity_poly.type
_entity_poly.pdbx_seq_one_letter_code
_entity_poly.pdbx_strand_id
1 'polypeptide(L)'
;MAAARLTGTVPGVVAVGLAGSWARGTARPDSDVDLVALTDRPERLLGTHDWFAAFGPGAELVRSADFGAIQERRLRLPDGLVVEVGVGSPSWAATDPLDAGTARVVRDGFVALADPAGLLAALVAAVRSS
;
A
#
# COMPACT_ATOMS: atom_id res chain seq x y z
N MET A 1 -12.66 2.69 -4.29
CA MET A 1 -12.86 1.62 -5.29
C MET A 1 -11.64 0.72 -5.48
N ALA A 2 -10.42 1.26 -5.67
CA ALA A 2 -9.23 0.42 -5.90
C ALA A 2 -8.81 -0.44 -4.69
N ALA A 3 -8.79 0.11 -3.46
CA ALA A 3 -8.40 -0.67 -2.27
C ALA A 3 -9.33 -1.87 -1.99
N ALA A 4 -10.65 -1.69 -2.13
CA ALA A 4 -11.61 -2.77 -2.01
C ALA A 4 -11.47 -3.83 -3.12
N ARG A 5 -11.03 -3.43 -4.33
CA ARG A 5 -10.71 -4.38 -5.40
C ARG A 5 -9.44 -5.15 -5.08
N LEU A 6 -8.40 -4.51 -4.54
CA LEU A 6 -7.19 -5.21 -4.14
C LEU A 6 -7.48 -6.34 -3.13
N THR A 7 -8.16 -6.07 -2.02
CA THR A 7 -8.52 -7.12 -1.05
C THR A 7 -9.60 -8.09 -1.54
N GLY A 8 -10.48 -7.66 -2.46
CA GLY A 8 -11.60 -8.46 -2.96
C GLY A 8 -11.30 -9.30 -4.20
N THR A 9 -10.30 -8.93 -5.01
CA THR A 9 -10.03 -9.56 -6.32
C THR A 9 -8.58 -10.01 -6.52
N VAL A 10 -7.64 -9.56 -5.69
CA VAL A 10 -6.24 -10.00 -5.77
C VAL A 10 -5.98 -11.04 -4.68
N PRO A 11 -5.85 -12.33 -5.02
CA PRO A 11 -5.69 -13.38 -4.03
C PRO A 11 -4.46 -13.15 -3.15
N GLY A 12 -4.65 -13.25 -1.84
CA GLY A 12 -3.60 -13.11 -0.84
C GLY A 12 -3.43 -11.71 -0.25
N VAL A 13 -3.98 -10.66 -0.88
CA VAL A 13 -3.99 -9.32 -0.29
C VAL A 13 -4.96 -9.28 0.89
N VAL A 14 -4.44 -9.05 2.10
CA VAL A 14 -5.21 -9.09 3.35
C VAL A 14 -5.51 -7.71 3.93
N ALA A 15 -4.71 -6.69 3.60
CA ALA A 15 -4.96 -5.32 4.02
C ALA A 15 -4.40 -4.32 3.02
N VAL A 16 -5.04 -3.15 2.94
CA VAL A 16 -4.59 -2.02 2.11
C VAL A 16 -4.71 -0.73 2.90
N GLY A 17 -3.61 0.04 2.95
CA GLY A 17 -3.56 1.39 3.51
C GLY A 17 -3.22 2.43 2.45
N LEU A 18 -3.66 3.65 2.69
CA LEU A 18 -3.29 4.86 1.97
C LEU A 18 -2.24 5.61 2.78
N ALA A 19 -1.15 6.01 2.16
CA ALA A 19 -0.10 6.80 2.78
C ALA A 19 0.00 8.19 2.12
N GLY A 20 0.92 8.99 2.64
CA GLY A 20 1.39 10.18 1.93
C GLY A 20 0.39 11.32 1.83
N SER A 21 0.50 12.11 0.75
CA SER A 21 -0.23 13.37 0.61
C SER A 21 -1.75 13.19 0.59
N TRP A 22 -2.23 12.10 -0.01
CA TRP A 22 -3.65 11.76 -0.04
C TRP A 22 -4.17 11.37 1.34
N ALA A 23 -3.41 10.60 2.12
CA ALA A 23 -3.77 10.28 3.50
C ALA A 23 -3.79 11.53 4.40
N ARG A 24 -2.93 12.51 4.13
CA ARG A 24 -2.88 13.80 4.87
C ARG A 24 -3.91 14.83 4.42
N GLY A 25 -4.62 14.61 3.31
CA GLY A 25 -5.51 15.62 2.73
C GLY A 25 -4.78 16.82 2.10
N THR A 26 -3.49 16.66 1.77
CA THR A 26 -2.65 17.70 1.15
C THR A 26 -2.24 17.35 -0.28
N ALA A 27 -2.92 16.39 -0.90
CA ALA A 27 -2.66 16.00 -2.28
C ALA A 27 -3.00 17.13 -3.25
N ARG A 28 -2.18 17.26 -4.28
CA ARG A 28 -2.35 18.16 -5.41
C ARG A 28 -2.76 17.35 -6.66
N PRO A 29 -3.23 17.99 -7.74
CA PRO A 29 -3.57 17.29 -8.97
C PRO A 29 -2.44 16.46 -9.57
N ASP A 30 -1.18 16.83 -9.31
CA ASP A 30 0.04 16.15 -9.76
C ASP A 30 0.58 15.14 -8.73
N SER A 31 -0.15 14.87 -7.65
CA SER A 31 0.33 13.98 -6.58
C SER A 31 0.06 12.51 -6.89
N ASP A 32 1.11 11.71 -6.80
CA ASP A 32 1.05 10.25 -6.83
C ASP A 32 0.15 9.73 -5.69
N VAL A 33 -0.53 8.60 -5.91
CA VAL A 33 -1.31 7.89 -4.89
C VAL A 33 -0.44 6.80 -4.26
N ASP A 34 -0.10 6.95 -2.98
CA ASP A 34 0.71 5.99 -2.24
C ASP A 34 -0.15 4.95 -1.51
N LEU A 35 -0.04 3.68 -1.89
CA LEU A 35 -0.71 2.56 -1.25
C LEU A 35 0.29 1.61 -0.60
N VAL A 36 -0.09 1.02 0.52
CA VAL A 36 0.56 -0.16 1.11
C VAL A 36 -0.39 -1.34 0.99
N ALA A 37 0.02 -2.41 0.32
CA ALA A 37 -0.72 -3.65 0.19
C ALA A 37 0.00 -4.76 0.97
N LEU A 38 -0.64 -5.24 2.03
CA LEU A 38 -0.14 -6.37 2.82
C LEU A 38 -0.73 -7.66 2.25
N THR A 39 0.15 -8.63 1.96
CA THR A 39 -0.21 -9.89 1.32
C THR A 39 0.57 -11.06 1.90
N ASP A 40 -0.07 -12.24 1.98
CA ASP A 40 0.61 -13.49 2.34
C ASP A 40 1.47 -14.06 1.18
N ARG A 41 1.36 -13.47 -0.01
CA ARG A 41 2.07 -13.86 -1.25
C ARG A 41 2.76 -12.66 -1.93
N PRO A 42 3.72 -11.97 -1.29
CA PRO A 42 4.40 -10.82 -1.89
C PRO A 42 5.04 -11.14 -3.24
N GLU A 43 5.62 -12.34 -3.38
CA GLU A 43 6.25 -12.82 -4.61
C GLU A 43 5.30 -12.81 -5.82
N ARG A 44 3.99 -13.00 -5.61
CA ARG A 44 3.00 -12.98 -6.70
C ARG A 44 2.79 -11.57 -7.24
N LEU A 45 2.66 -10.59 -6.35
CA LEU A 45 2.46 -9.18 -6.72
C LEU A 45 3.75 -8.56 -7.28
N LEU A 46 4.91 -9.08 -6.87
CA LEU A 46 6.22 -8.66 -7.36
C LEU A 46 6.60 -9.34 -8.68
N GLY A 47 6.19 -10.60 -8.90
CA GLY A 47 6.53 -11.37 -10.09
C GLY A 47 5.59 -11.21 -11.28
N THR A 48 4.35 -10.73 -11.07
CA THR A 48 3.33 -10.63 -12.12
C THR A 48 2.63 -9.27 -12.13
N HIS A 49 2.01 -8.92 -13.27
CA HIS A 49 1.31 -7.64 -13.46
C HIS A 49 -0.21 -7.80 -13.54
N ASP A 50 -0.75 -9.02 -13.51
CA ASP A 50 -2.18 -9.29 -13.69
C ASP A 50 -3.06 -8.53 -12.70
N TRP A 51 -2.56 -8.32 -11.48
CA TRP A 51 -3.25 -7.60 -10.43
C TRP A 51 -3.39 -6.11 -10.69
N PHE A 52 -2.66 -5.53 -11.64
CA PHE A 52 -2.82 -4.12 -12.04
C PHE A 52 -4.23 -3.85 -12.56
N ALA A 53 -4.91 -4.87 -13.09
CA ALA A 53 -6.32 -4.79 -13.49
C ALA A 53 -7.26 -4.34 -12.34
N ALA A 54 -6.83 -4.45 -11.07
CA ALA A 54 -7.55 -3.89 -9.92
C ALA A 54 -7.72 -2.36 -10.02
N PHE A 55 -6.82 -1.66 -10.73
CA PHE A 55 -6.89 -0.22 -10.99
C PHE A 55 -7.60 0.14 -12.30
N GLY A 56 -8.00 -0.87 -13.09
CA GLY A 56 -8.58 -0.70 -14.42
C GLY A 56 -7.67 -1.22 -15.53
N PRO A 57 -8.19 -1.27 -16.77
CA PRO A 57 -7.40 -1.71 -17.93
C PRO A 57 -6.31 -0.69 -18.29
N GLY A 58 -5.19 -1.18 -18.82
CA GLY A 58 -4.14 -0.32 -19.38
C GLY A 58 -3.19 0.32 -18.37
N ALA A 59 -3.18 -0.15 -17.12
CA ALA A 59 -2.15 0.24 -16.17
C ALA A 59 -0.79 -0.36 -16.56
N GLU A 60 0.25 0.47 -16.57
CA GLU A 60 1.61 0.09 -16.98
C GLU A 60 2.60 0.24 -15.82
N LEU A 61 3.56 -0.69 -15.73
CA LEU A 61 4.66 -0.57 -14.78
C LEU A 61 5.61 0.53 -15.23
N VAL A 62 5.83 1.53 -14.37
CA VAL A 62 6.84 2.57 -14.56
C VAL A 62 8.15 2.17 -13.89
N ARG A 63 8.09 1.63 -12.68
CA ARG A 63 9.27 1.29 -11.87
C ARG A 63 8.95 0.20 -10.84
N SER A 64 9.97 -0.58 -10.50
CA SER A 64 10.01 -1.37 -9.28
C SER A 64 11.23 -0.96 -8.46
N ALA A 65 11.12 -0.96 -7.13
CA ALA A 65 12.25 -0.70 -6.23
C ALA A 65 12.11 -1.48 -4.93
N ASP A 66 13.25 -1.76 -4.30
CA ASP A 66 13.31 -2.47 -3.02
C ASP A 66 13.61 -1.47 -1.90
N PHE A 67 12.70 -1.39 -0.93
CA PHE A 67 12.85 -0.59 0.30
C PHE A 67 12.88 -1.47 1.56
N GLY A 68 13.27 -2.75 1.41
CA GLY A 68 13.37 -3.72 2.49
C GLY A 68 12.02 -4.37 2.81
N ALA A 69 11.41 -3.96 3.93
CA ALA A 69 10.16 -4.57 4.41
C ALA A 69 8.97 -4.35 3.46
N ILE A 70 9.09 -3.36 2.56
CA ILE A 70 8.16 -3.07 1.48
C ILE A 70 8.95 -2.96 0.18
N GLN A 71 8.40 -3.53 -0.89
CA GLN A 71 8.91 -3.37 -2.24
C GLN A 71 7.89 -2.62 -3.10
N GLU A 72 8.35 -1.62 -3.82
CA GLU A 72 7.53 -0.73 -4.64
C GLU A 72 7.20 -1.35 -5.99
N ARG A 73 5.93 -1.16 -6.40
CA ARG A 73 5.44 -1.25 -7.77
C ARG A 73 4.79 0.09 -8.15
N ARG A 74 5.47 0.90 -8.96
CA ARG A 74 4.95 2.19 -9.45
C ARG A 74 4.26 2.01 -10.79
N LEU A 75 3.00 2.40 -10.85
CA LEU A 75 2.09 2.21 -11.97
C LEU A 75 1.71 3.55 -12.57
N ARG A 76 1.56 3.63 -13.89
CA ARG A 76 0.89 4.74 -14.57
C ARG A 76 -0.41 4.24 -15.17
N LEU A 77 -1.51 4.92 -14.86
CA LEU A 77 -2.82 4.65 -15.43
C LEU A 77 -3.01 5.39 -16.76
N PRO A 78 -3.98 4.99 -17.61
CA PRO A 78 -4.20 5.62 -18.92
C PRO A 78 -4.51 7.13 -18.87
N ASP A 79 -5.06 7.62 -17.77
CA ASP A 79 -5.35 9.04 -17.54
C ASP A 79 -4.13 9.84 -17.05
N GLY A 80 -2.98 9.19 -16.89
CA GLY A 80 -1.73 9.79 -16.41
C GLY A 80 -1.53 9.71 -14.91
N LEU A 81 -2.53 9.27 -14.13
CA LEU A 81 -2.38 9.12 -12.68
C LEU A 81 -1.29 8.09 -12.36
N VAL A 82 -0.41 8.45 -11.42
CA VAL A 82 0.62 7.54 -10.91
C VAL A 82 0.15 6.95 -9.58
N VAL A 83 0.26 5.63 -9.47
CA VAL A 83 -0.05 4.88 -8.25
C VAL A 83 1.20 4.14 -7.82
N GLU A 84 1.65 4.39 -6.60
CA GLU A 84 2.74 3.68 -5.97
C GLU A 84 2.17 2.62 -5.03
N VAL A 85 2.50 1.35 -5.26
CA VAL A 85 2.06 0.27 -4.39
C VAL A 85 3.27 -0.34 -3.70
N GLY A 86 3.39 -0.07 -2.41
CA GLY A 86 4.28 -0.79 -1.51
C GLY A 86 3.71 -2.16 -1.17
N VAL A 87 4.36 -3.23 -1.63
CA VAL A 87 3.99 -4.62 -1.38
C VAL A 87 4.82 -5.16 -0.21
N GLY A 88 4.15 -5.70 0.81
CA GLY A 88 4.80 -6.31 1.97
C GLY A 88 4.00 -7.45 2.56
N SER A 89 4.62 -8.20 3.48
CA SER A 89 3.94 -9.20 4.29
C SER A 89 3.18 -8.55 5.47
N PRO A 90 2.21 -9.25 6.08
CA PRO A 90 1.50 -8.75 7.27
C PRO A 90 2.42 -8.34 8.42
N SER A 91 3.62 -8.94 8.51
CA SER A 91 4.64 -8.58 9.50
C SER A 91 5.15 -7.15 9.38
N TRP A 92 4.93 -6.45 8.26
CA TRP A 92 5.18 -5.01 8.17
C TRP A 92 4.37 -4.21 9.21
N ALA A 93 3.17 -4.68 9.54
CA ALA A 93 2.32 -4.08 10.56
C ALA A 93 2.59 -4.60 11.98
N ALA A 94 3.70 -5.33 12.21
CA ALA A 94 4.08 -5.78 13.53
C ALA A 94 4.34 -4.58 14.45
N THR A 95 3.83 -4.65 15.68
CA THR A 95 3.96 -3.58 16.68
C THR A 95 4.97 -3.93 17.78
N ASP A 96 5.47 -5.17 17.80
CA ASP A 96 6.44 -5.66 18.79
C ASP A 96 7.48 -6.60 18.12
N PRO A 97 8.67 -6.08 17.76
CA PRO A 97 9.05 -4.66 17.79
C PRO A 97 8.38 -3.88 16.65
N LEU A 98 8.06 -2.61 16.90
CA LEU A 98 7.64 -1.68 15.85
C LEU A 98 8.86 -1.21 15.06
N ASP A 99 8.87 -1.46 13.75
CA ASP A 99 9.91 -0.98 12.85
C ASP A 99 9.88 0.56 12.69
N ALA A 100 11.06 1.20 12.71
CA ALA A 100 11.17 2.65 12.67
C ALA A 100 10.75 3.24 11.31
N GLY A 101 11.02 2.54 10.21
CA GLY A 101 10.61 2.94 8.87
C GLY A 101 9.08 2.89 8.72
N THR A 102 8.48 1.81 9.20
CA THR A 102 7.03 1.62 9.28
C THR A 102 6.37 2.72 10.12
N ALA A 103 6.92 2.99 11.32
CA ALA A 103 6.41 4.05 12.18
C ALA A 103 6.49 5.42 11.49
N ARG A 104 7.55 5.69 10.73
CA ARG A 104 7.68 6.91 9.95
C ARG A 104 6.59 7.04 8.88
N VAL A 105 6.33 5.99 8.10
CA VAL A 105 5.25 5.99 7.09
C VAL A 105 3.91 6.33 7.75
N VAL A 106 3.63 5.75 8.91
CA VAL A 106 2.38 6.01 9.64
C VAL A 106 2.30 7.44 10.17
N ARG A 107 3.38 7.96 10.77
CA ARG A 107 3.45 9.34 11.27
C ARG A 107 3.36 10.38 10.16
N ASP A 108 3.93 10.08 9.00
CA ASP A 108 3.88 10.94 7.81
C ASP A 108 2.49 10.91 7.13
N GLY A 109 1.51 10.21 7.71
CA GLY A 109 0.12 10.20 7.28
C GLY A 109 -0.27 8.86 6.68
N PHE A 110 -1.19 8.17 7.36
CA PHE A 110 -1.64 6.84 6.96
C PHE A 110 -3.10 6.58 7.37
N VAL A 111 -3.88 6.01 6.47
CA VAL A 111 -5.29 5.64 6.68
C VAL A 111 -5.51 4.23 6.16
N ALA A 112 -6.08 3.35 6.99
CA ALA A 112 -6.51 2.03 6.54
C ALA A 112 -7.71 2.16 5.58
N LEU A 113 -7.59 1.63 4.36
CA LEU A 113 -8.68 1.62 3.38
C LEU A 113 -9.44 0.29 3.39
N ALA A 114 -8.75 -0.82 3.63
CA ALA A 114 -9.32 -2.14 3.82
C ALA A 114 -8.47 -2.90 4.83
N ASP A 115 -9.05 -3.28 5.97
CA ASP A 115 -8.32 -3.90 7.07
C ASP A 115 -9.23 -4.83 7.89
N PRO A 116 -9.71 -5.95 7.29
CA PRO A 116 -10.67 -6.84 7.93
C PRO A 116 -10.17 -7.47 9.23
N ALA A 117 -8.85 -7.64 9.37
CA ALA A 117 -8.22 -8.21 10.55
C ALA A 117 -7.73 -7.16 11.56
N GLY A 118 -7.89 -5.86 11.27
CA GLY A 118 -7.46 -4.78 12.17
C GLY A 118 -5.94 -4.61 12.30
N LEU A 119 -5.15 -5.13 11.36
CA LEU A 119 -3.68 -5.07 11.38
C LEU A 119 -3.18 -3.63 11.27
N LEU A 120 -3.70 -2.90 10.29
CA LEU A 120 -3.32 -1.51 10.04
C LEU A 120 -3.87 -0.58 11.12
N ALA A 121 -5.07 -0.87 11.63
CA ALA A 121 -5.64 -0.14 12.76
C ALA A 121 -4.80 -0.29 14.03
N ALA A 122 -4.35 -1.52 14.35
CA ALA A 122 -3.47 -1.80 15.48
C ALA A 122 -2.12 -1.08 15.33
N LEU A 123 -1.52 -1.13 14.13
CA LEU A 123 -0.29 -0.41 13.81
C LEU A 123 -0.44 1.11 14.04
N VAL A 124 -1.51 1.71 13.52
CA VAL A 124 -1.78 3.15 13.69
C VAL A 124 -1.96 3.50 15.16
N ALA A 125 -2.64 2.66 15.93
CA ALA A 125 -2.80 2.87 17.37
C ALA A 125 -1.45 2.81 18.11
N ALA A 126 -0.61 1.81 17.81
CA ALA A 126 0.70 1.65 18.43
C ALA A 126 1.62 2.85 18.16
N VAL A 127 1.67 3.34 16.92
CA VAL A 127 2.47 4.51 16.53
C VAL A 127 1.99 5.80 17.20
N ARG A 128 0.69 5.93 17.51
CA ARG A 128 0.14 7.08 18.23
C ARG A 128 0.38 7.04 19.73
N SER A 129 0.61 5.84 20.29
CA SER A 129 0.93 5.64 21.70
C SER A 129 2.43 5.69 22.03
N SER A 130 3.30 5.71 21.00
CA SER A 130 4.76 5.82 21.11
C SER A 130 5.23 7.27 21.09
#